data_AF-A0A931IS73-F1
#
_entry.id   AF-A0A931IS73-F1
#
_cell.length_a   1.000
_cell.length_b   1.000
_cell.length_c   1.000
_cell.angle_alpha   90.00
_cell.angle_beta   90.00
_cell.angle_gamma   90.00
#
_symmetry.space_group_name_H-M   'P 1'
#
loop_
_entity.id
_entity.type
_entity.pdbx_description
1 polymer ?
#
loop_
_entity_poly.entity_id
_entity_poly.type
_entity_poly.pdbx_seq_one_letter_code
_entity_poly.pdbx_strand_id
1 'polypeptide(L)'
;MRLRKDIHLGTLLALPPASRGWRASLDEQLQLLKAEGYEGAQAWDGWGAIQRAGLDASGIARVTRPEQLDPLARQHRAEGLLYTNLHLGTGFDSDAEMDALAAALLEAQARHGHRLLVETHRATATQDIWRTLRWVERFPDLRFTADLSHWYTGHELTYGGEFAERMARLQPVFERVRAFHGRIGNSGCLQTPLDRPGLYLDHYRAMWTACCAGFLRHAEPGSALSFNAELLPMAVGEGAHAMWLHYQQATQAAPTDPWQGEPCDRFADAEALWAIICACFHQACHDTATETPTP
;
A
#
# COMPACT_ATOMS: atom_id res chain seq x y z
N MET A 1 -9.75 17.82 3.33
CA MET A 1 -9.08 16.52 3.16
C MET A 1 -8.72 16.38 1.69
N ARG A 2 -7.63 15.69 1.34
CA ARG A 2 -7.20 15.52 -0.06
C ARG A 2 -6.55 14.16 -0.29
N LEU A 3 -6.53 13.73 -1.54
CA LEU A 3 -5.64 12.66 -1.99
C LEU A 3 -4.24 13.22 -2.24
N ARG A 4 -3.21 12.40 -2.04
CA ARG A 4 -1.80 12.74 -2.20
C ARG A 4 -1.09 11.71 -3.07
N LYS A 5 -0.39 12.19 -4.09
CA LYS A 5 0.31 11.33 -5.07
C LYS A 5 1.69 10.97 -4.53
N ASP A 6 1.83 9.75 -4.01
CA ASP A 6 3.10 9.20 -3.56
C ASP A 6 3.43 7.92 -4.34
N ILE A 7 4.62 7.36 -4.13
CA ILE A 7 5.04 6.09 -4.77
C ILE A 7 5.95 5.30 -3.84
N HIS A 8 5.83 3.98 -3.86
CA HIS A 8 6.83 3.13 -3.21
C HIS A 8 8.00 2.93 -4.18
N LEU A 9 9.24 3.12 -3.72
CA LEU A 9 10.43 3.03 -4.59
C LEU A 9 10.65 1.63 -5.17
N GLY A 10 10.04 0.59 -4.61
CA GLY A 10 9.97 -0.74 -5.24
C GLY A 10 9.35 -0.72 -6.64
N THR A 11 8.49 0.26 -6.94
CA THR A 11 7.94 0.50 -8.29
C THR A 11 9.00 0.89 -9.32
N LEU A 12 10.06 1.56 -8.88
CA LEU A 12 11.16 2.02 -9.73
C LEU A 12 12.35 1.05 -9.73
N LEU A 13 12.31 0.04 -8.87
CA LEU A 13 13.37 -0.94 -8.73
C LEU A 13 13.47 -1.82 -9.97
N ALA A 14 14.66 -1.89 -10.57
CA ALA A 14 14.96 -2.74 -11.72
C ALA A 14 13.98 -2.57 -12.91
N LEU A 15 13.53 -1.33 -13.17
CA LEU A 15 12.76 -1.05 -14.37
C LEU A 15 13.58 -1.41 -15.63
N PRO A 16 12.97 -2.00 -16.66
CA PRO A 16 13.65 -2.24 -17.93
C PRO A 16 13.86 -0.92 -18.68
N PRO A 17 14.89 -0.79 -19.55
CA PRO A 17 15.15 0.44 -20.32
C PRO A 17 13.97 0.94 -21.16
N ALA A 18 13.04 0.05 -21.51
CA ALA A 18 11.83 0.41 -22.24
C ALA A 18 10.73 1.06 -21.39
N SER A 19 10.81 0.95 -20.06
CA SER A 19 9.87 1.61 -19.16
C SER A 19 10.00 3.13 -19.25
N ARG A 20 8.86 3.82 -19.28
CA ARG A 20 8.79 5.29 -19.18
C ARG A 20 9.46 5.82 -17.91
N GLY A 21 9.44 5.02 -16.84
CA GLY A 21 10.04 5.33 -15.56
C GLY A 21 11.55 5.05 -15.47
N TRP A 22 12.15 4.43 -16.49
CA TRP A 22 13.55 4.03 -16.42
C TRP A 22 14.48 5.25 -16.41
N ARG A 23 15.44 5.26 -15.49
CA ARG A 23 16.54 6.23 -15.41
C ARG A 23 17.80 5.51 -14.94
N ALA A 24 18.96 6.10 -15.19
CA ALA A 24 20.25 5.46 -14.91
C ALA A 24 20.63 5.51 -13.42
N SER A 25 20.01 6.40 -12.63
CA SER A 25 20.29 6.54 -11.20
C SER A 25 19.03 6.86 -10.38
N LEU A 26 19.09 6.61 -9.07
CA LEU A 26 18.02 6.99 -8.13
C LEU A 26 17.77 8.50 -8.16
N ASP A 27 18.81 9.33 -8.24
CA ASP A 27 18.64 10.78 -8.28
C ASP A 27 17.82 11.21 -9.51
N GLU A 28 18.12 10.67 -10.69
CA GLU A 28 17.32 10.90 -11.90
C GLU A 28 15.88 10.38 -11.77
N GLN A 29 15.67 9.24 -11.11
CA GLN A 29 14.34 8.71 -10.81
C GLN A 29 13.56 9.67 -9.90
N LEU A 30 14.17 10.20 -8.84
CA LEU A 30 13.52 11.15 -7.93
C LEU A 30 13.20 12.48 -8.63
N GLN A 31 14.08 12.95 -9.53
CA GLN A 31 13.78 14.13 -10.35
C GLN A 31 12.61 13.88 -11.32
N LEU A 32 12.53 12.68 -11.91
CA LEU A 32 11.37 12.27 -12.70
C LEU A 32 10.08 12.33 -11.86
N LEU A 33 10.10 11.76 -10.65
CA LEU A 33 8.93 11.80 -9.76
C LEU A 33 8.47 13.24 -9.48
N LYS A 34 9.41 14.15 -9.18
CA LYS A 34 9.07 15.58 -9.00
C LYS A 34 8.44 16.18 -10.25
N ALA A 35 8.97 15.90 -11.43
CA ALA A 35 8.45 16.39 -12.69
C ALA A 35 7.02 15.86 -12.99
N GLU A 36 6.72 14.63 -12.58
CA GLU A 36 5.41 13.97 -12.75
C GLU A 36 4.43 14.28 -11.61
N GLY A 37 4.75 15.25 -10.75
CA GLY A 37 3.87 15.77 -9.71
C GLY A 37 3.73 14.88 -8.47
N TYR A 38 4.65 13.93 -8.27
CA TYR A 38 4.69 13.20 -7.00
C TYR A 38 5.09 14.13 -5.85
N GLU A 39 4.45 13.93 -4.71
CA GLU A 39 4.67 14.71 -3.49
C GLU A 39 5.61 14.00 -2.52
N GLY A 40 5.64 12.66 -2.56
CA GLY A 40 6.48 11.85 -1.68
C GLY A 40 6.84 10.48 -2.25
N ALA A 41 7.80 9.84 -1.60
CA ALA A 41 8.17 8.46 -1.88
C ALA A 41 8.29 7.65 -0.58
N GLN A 42 7.87 6.40 -0.63
CA GLN A 42 8.04 5.42 0.44
C GLN A 42 9.21 4.49 0.15
N ALA A 43 10.05 4.24 1.15
CA ALA A 43 11.20 3.35 1.02
C ALA A 43 11.58 2.68 2.35
N TRP A 44 12.30 1.56 2.26
CA TRP A 44 12.89 0.86 3.41
C TRP A 44 14.05 1.62 4.02
N ASP A 45 14.78 2.39 3.21
CA ASP A 45 15.95 3.19 3.58
C ASP A 45 16.12 4.37 2.58
N GLY A 46 17.28 5.04 2.62
CA GLY A 46 17.62 6.06 1.62
C GLY A 46 16.80 7.36 1.70
N TRP A 47 16.05 7.57 2.79
CA TRP A 47 15.12 8.69 2.96
C TRP A 47 15.75 10.07 2.76
N GLY A 48 17.02 10.24 3.15
CA GLY A 48 17.75 11.48 2.94
C GLY A 48 17.90 11.86 1.45
N ALA A 49 17.96 10.89 0.53
CA ALA A 49 17.98 11.17 -0.90
C ALA A 49 16.61 11.67 -1.39
N ILE A 50 15.52 11.02 -0.96
CA ILE A 50 14.14 11.43 -1.22
C ILE A 50 13.92 12.88 -0.77
N GLN A 51 14.30 13.19 0.48
CA GLN A 51 14.14 14.52 1.07
C GLN A 51 14.98 15.58 0.36
N ARG A 52 16.24 15.28 -0.01
CA ARG A 52 17.09 16.21 -0.78
C ARG A 52 16.54 16.49 -2.19
N ALA A 53 15.81 15.55 -2.78
CA ALA A 53 15.10 15.76 -4.04
C ALA A 53 13.82 16.61 -3.87
N GLY A 54 13.47 17.01 -2.64
CA GLY A 54 12.28 17.82 -2.36
C GLY A 54 10.97 17.04 -2.39
N LEU A 55 11.03 15.72 -2.19
CA LEU A 55 9.90 14.84 -1.93
C LEU A 55 9.81 14.57 -0.43
N ASP A 56 8.61 14.41 0.12
CA ASP A 56 8.52 13.90 1.48
C ASP A 56 8.83 12.39 1.51
N ALA A 57 9.42 11.92 2.60
CA ALA A 57 9.71 10.51 2.79
C ALA A 57 8.69 9.87 3.73
N SER A 58 8.25 8.66 3.39
CA SER A 58 7.60 7.73 4.32
C SER A 58 8.39 6.42 4.40
N GLY A 59 8.29 5.75 5.55
CA GLY A 59 9.05 4.53 5.82
C GLY A 59 8.22 3.27 5.66
N ILE A 60 8.89 2.15 5.44
CA ILE A 60 8.33 0.81 5.64
C ILE A 60 9.24 0.04 6.59
N ALA A 61 8.67 -0.79 7.46
CA ALA A 61 9.43 -1.61 8.39
C ALA A 61 8.75 -2.95 8.66
N ARG A 62 9.57 -3.95 9.00
CA ARG A 62 9.10 -5.24 9.51
C ARG A 62 9.29 -5.30 11.01
N VAL A 63 8.21 -5.57 11.72
CA VAL A 63 8.19 -5.66 13.19
C VAL A 63 7.56 -6.98 13.57
N THR A 64 8.29 -7.84 14.27
CA THR A 64 7.77 -9.14 14.71
C THR A 64 7.66 -9.24 16.22
N ARG A 65 8.21 -8.27 16.96
CA ARG A 65 8.17 -8.24 18.42
C ARG A 65 7.83 -6.85 18.96
N PRO A 66 7.02 -6.75 20.04
CA PRO A 66 6.57 -5.47 20.60
C PRO A 66 7.70 -4.48 20.94
N GLU A 67 8.83 -4.97 21.48
CA GLU A 67 9.97 -4.15 21.89
C GLU A 67 10.67 -3.39 20.75
N GLN A 68 10.37 -3.73 19.50
CA GLN A 68 10.93 -3.04 18.34
C GLN A 68 10.21 -1.73 18.00
N LEU A 69 8.96 -1.54 18.48
CA LEU A 69 8.10 -0.43 18.05
C LEU A 69 8.54 0.93 18.61
N ASP A 70 8.93 0.97 19.88
CA ASP A 70 9.40 2.20 20.51
C ASP A 70 10.66 2.79 19.85
N PRO A 71 11.78 2.04 19.72
CA PRO A 71 12.98 2.58 19.06
C PRO A 71 12.73 2.90 17.58
N LEU A 72 11.91 2.12 16.88
CA LEU A 72 11.54 2.38 15.49
C LEU A 72 10.80 3.71 15.35
N ALA A 73 9.74 3.93 16.13
CA ALA A 73 8.96 5.15 16.10
C ALA A 73 9.82 6.38 16.41
N ARG A 74 10.69 6.28 17.43
CA ARG A 74 11.65 7.32 17.79
C ARG A 74 12.61 7.64 16.63
N GLN A 75 13.18 6.61 16.01
CA GLN A 75 14.12 6.78 14.90
C GLN A 75 13.44 7.40 13.69
N HIS A 76 12.33 6.83 13.22
CA HIS A 76 11.64 7.30 12.02
C HIS A 76 11.05 8.71 12.21
N ARG A 77 10.69 9.09 13.44
CA ARG A 77 10.36 10.48 13.77
C ARG A 77 11.57 11.41 13.60
N ALA A 78 12.73 11.01 14.12
CA ALA A 78 13.95 11.81 14.03
C ALA A 78 14.46 11.96 12.59
N GLU A 79 14.24 10.95 11.75
CA GLU A 79 14.50 10.98 10.29
C GLU A 79 13.51 11.87 9.52
N GLY A 80 12.48 12.42 10.19
CA GLY A 80 11.49 13.31 9.57
C GLY A 80 10.54 12.61 8.61
N LEU A 81 10.27 11.31 8.82
CA LEU A 81 9.32 10.56 7.98
C LEU A 81 7.88 10.98 8.30
N LEU A 82 7.02 11.02 7.28
CA LEU A 82 5.60 11.37 7.46
C LEU A 82 4.82 10.31 8.25
N TYR A 83 5.11 9.05 7.99
CA TYR A 83 4.55 7.89 8.66
C TYR A 83 5.40 6.65 8.35
N THR A 84 5.09 5.53 9.00
CA THR A 84 5.69 4.25 8.70
C THR A 84 4.63 3.19 8.48
N ASN A 85 4.71 2.54 7.33
CA ASN A 85 3.98 1.33 7.01
C ASN A 85 4.64 0.12 7.69
N LEU A 86 3.84 -0.75 8.30
CA LEU A 86 4.34 -1.89 9.07
C LEU A 86 3.86 -3.22 8.50
N HIS A 87 4.82 -4.06 8.13
CA HIS A 87 4.66 -5.51 8.13
C HIS A 87 4.74 -5.98 9.58
N LEU A 88 3.60 -5.99 10.26
CA LEU A 88 3.50 -6.26 11.69
C LEU A 88 3.17 -7.74 11.95
N GLY A 89 3.94 -8.40 12.82
CA GLY A 89 3.79 -9.82 13.13
C GLY A 89 4.36 -10.73 12.04
N THR A 90 4.06 -12.01 12.17
CA THR A 90 4.57 -13.10 11.33
C THR A 90 3.46 -13.88 10.63
N GLY A 91 2.22 -13.67 11.05
CA GLY A 91 1.05 -14.44 10.62
C GLY A 91 0.83 -15.72 11.42
N PHE A 92 1.83 -16.18 12.17
CA PHE A 92 1.72 -17.31 13.10
C PHE A 92 1.45 -16.86 14.54
N ASP A 93 1.27 -15.55 14.73
CA ASP A 93 1.05 -14.94 16.03
C ASP A 93 -0.29 -15.43 16.59
N SER A 94 -0.34 -15.75 17.88
CA SER A 94 -1.56 -15.95 18.66
C SER A 94 -2.31 -14.62 18.84
N ASP A 95 -3.57 -14.69 19.26
CA ASP A 95 -4.35 -13.47 19.51
C ASP A 95 -3.71 -12.59 20.60
N ALA A 96 -3.09 -13.21 21.63
CA ALA A 96 -2.38 -12.48 22.67
C ALA A 96 -1.11 -11.78 22.13
N GLU A 97 -0.39 -12.40 21.20
CA GLU A 97 0.78 -11.80 20.56
C GLU A 97 0.38 -10.65 19.62
N MET A 98 -0.71 -10.81 18.85
CA MET A 98 -1.29 -9.72 18.06
C MET A 98 -1.70 -8.54 18.96
N ASP A 99 -2.37 -8.82 20.07
CA ASP A 99 -2.81 -7.79 21.02
C ASP A 99 -1.61 -7.05 21.65
N ALA A 100 -0.52 -7.76 21.98
CA ALA A 100 0.71 -7.17 22.48
C ALA A 100 1.39 -6.26 21.43
N LEU A 101 1.40 -6.67 20.16
CA LEU A 101 1.92 -5.87 19.04
C LEU A 101 1.09 -4.59 18.85
N ALA A 102 -0.24 -4.69 18.88
CA ALA A 102 -1.12 -3.51 18.77
C ALA A 102 -0.94 -2.53 19.93
N ALA A 103 -0.90 -3.04 21.17
CA ALA A 103 -0.71 -2.21 22.34
C ALA A 103 0.61 -1.43 22.27
N ALA A 104 1.72 -2.11 21.98
CA ALA A 104 3.03 -1.47 21.84
C ALA A 104 3.09 -0.47 20.66
N LEU A 105 2.37 -0.74 19.57
CA LEU A 105 2.30 0.17 18.42
C LEU A 105 1.62 1.47 18.81
N LEU A 106 0.45 1.37 19.44
CA LEU A 106 -0.33 2.53 19.86
C LEU A 106 0.41 3.34 20.93
N GLU A 107 1.06 2.67 21.88
CA GLU A 107 1.91 3.32 22.90
C GLU A 107 3.09 4.06 22.27
N ALA A 108 3.83 3.43 21.35
CA ALA A 108 4.96 4.05 20.65
C ALA A 108 4.50 5.26 19.81
N GLN A 109 3.39 5.12 19.09
CA GLN A 109 2.81 6.22 18.31
C GLN A 109 2.42 7.40 19.20
N ALA A 110 1.76 7.15 20.34
CA ALA A 110 1.37 8.19 21.28
C ALA A 110 2.60 8.88 21.92
N ARG A 111 3.63 8.09 22.28
CA ARG A 111 4.86 8.60 22.90
C ARG A 111 5.68 9.49 21.98
N HIS A 112 5.85 9.09 20.72
CA HIS A 112 6.76 9.76 19.79
C HIS A 112 6.06 10.69 18.79
N GLY A 113 4.73 10.69 18.76
CA GLY A 113 3.94 11.47 17.80
C GLY A 113 4.23 11.09 16.34
N HIS A 114 4.56 9.81 16.10
CA HIS A 114 4.90 9.30 14.77
C HIS A 114 3.89 8.27 14.31
N ARG A 115 3.32 8.49 13.12
CA ARG A 115 2.22 7.65 12.64
C ARG A 115 2.71 6.28 12.20
N LEU A 116 2.18 5.23 12.82
CA LEU A 116 2.45 3.84 12.48
C LEU A 116 1.17 3.21 11.91
N LEU A 117 1.25 2.70 10.69
CA LEU A 117 0.12 2.11 9.97
C LEU A 117 0.37 0.62 9.76
N VAL A 118 -0.60 -0.22 10.10
CA VAL A 118 -0.51 -1.67 9.86
C VAL A 118 -0.93 -1.95 8.42
N GLU A 119 -0.12 -2.68 7.67
CA GLU A 119 -0.50 -3.06 6.31
C GLU A 119 -1.46 -4.26 6.30
N THR A 120 -2.44 -4.28 5.39
CA THR A 120 -3.14 -5.51 5.03
C THR A 120 -2.22 -6.37 4.17
N HIS A 121 -1.53 -7.36 4.75
CA HIS A 121 -0.45 -8.09 4.07
C HIS A 121 -0.40 -9.57 4.47
N ARG A 122 -0.22 -10.47 3.50
CA ARG A 122 -0.05 -11.91 3.77
C ARG A 122 1.25 -12.19 4.53
N ALA A 123 1.37 -13.30 5.27
CA ALA A 123 2.58 -13.56 6.09
C ALA A 123 2.88 -12.48 7.15
N THR A 124 1.86 -11.74 7.58
CA THR A 124 1.88 -10.80 8.71
C THR A 124 0.66 -11.05 9.60
N ALA A 125 0.51 -10.32 10.70
CA ALA A 125 -0.64 -10.43 11.61
C ALA A 125 -1.99 -10.19 10.92
N THR A 126 -2.01 -9.45 9.80
CA THR A 126 -3.23 -9.19 9.02
C THR A 126 -3.46 -10.21 7.90
N GLN A 127 -2.70 -11.31 7.86
CA GLN A 127 -2.86 -12.30 6.80
C GLN A 127 -4.24 -12.96 6.80
N ASP A 128 -4.94 -13.00 7.93
CA ASP A 128 -6.27 -13.59 8.06
C ASP A 128 -7.31 -12.48 8.28
N ILE A 129 -8.30 -12.42 7.38
CA ILE A 129 -9.32 -11.37 7.40
C ILE A 129 -10.16 -11.44 8.68
N TRP A 130 -10.61 -12.64 9.08
CA TRP A 130 -11.49 -12.81 10.23
C TRP A 130 -10.79 -12.38 11.52
N ARG A 131 -9.54 -12.82 11.73
CA ARG A 131 -8.71 -12.43 12.88
C ARG A 131 -8.45 -10.93 12.86
N THR A 132 -8.19 -10.33 11.69
CA THR A 132 -8.04 -8.88 11.57
C THR A 132 -9.31 -8.13 11.99
N LEU A 133 -10.50 -8.60 11.57
CA LEU A 133 -11.77 -7.99 11.98
C LEU A 133 -12.00 -8.09 13.49
N ARG A 134 -11.71 -9.25 14.12
CA ARG A 134 -11.77 -9.38 15.59
C ARG A 134 -10.74 -8.50 16.28
N TRP A 135 -9.57 -8.31 15.69
CA TRP A 135 -8.50 -7.48 16.24
C TRP A 135 -8.86 -5.99 16.21
N VAL A 136 -9.50 -5.51 15.14
CA VAL A 136 -10.03 -4.14 15.03
C VAL A 136 -11.12 -3.86 16.07
N GLU A 137 -11.93 -4.85 16.45
CA GLU A 137 -12.91 -4.68 17.55
C GLU A 137 -12.22 -4.47 18.90
N ARG A 138 -11.11 -5.18 19.17
CA ARG A 138 -10.32 -5.04 20.40
C ARG A 138 -9.47 -3.77 20.42
N PHE A 139 -8.93 -3.38 19.26
CA PHE A 139 -8.05 -2.22 19.07
C PHE A 139 -8.61 -1.27 18.01
N PRO A 140 -9.69 -0.51 18.34
CA PRO A 140 -10.39 0.34 17.38
C PRO A 140 -9.53 1.50 16.86
N ASP A 141 -8.43 1.83 17.53
CA ASP A 141 -7.49 2.90 17.17
C ASP A 141 -6.42 2.48 16.16
N LEU A 142 -6.33 1.20 15.79
CA LEU A 142 -5.46 0.78 14.69
C LEU A 142 -5.87 1.48 13.39
N ARG A 143 -4.86 1.91 12.64
CA ARG A 143 -5.00 2.52 11.32
C ARG A 143 -4.19 1.74 10.32
N PHE A 144 -4.66 1.69 9.08
CA PHE A 144 -4.14 0.77 8.08
C PHE A 144 -3.53 1.46 6.87
N THR A 145 -2.50 0.85 6.32
CA THR A 145 -2.17 0.97 4.91
C THR A 145 -2.92 -0.14 4.18
N ALA A 146 -3.77 0.23 3.23
CA ALA A 146 -4.51 -0.74 2.44
C ALA A 146 -3.67 -1.19 1.24
N ASP A 147 -3.12 -2.41 1.33
CA ASP A 147 -2.82 -3.24 0.17
C ASP A 147 -3.85 -4.35 0.07
N LEU A 148 -4.93 -4.07 -0.65
CA LEU A 148 -6.05 -5.00 -0.72
C LEU A 148 -5.77 -6.22 -1.61
N SER A 149 -4.66 -6.22 -2.35
CA SER A 149 -4.30 -7.36 -3.19
C SER A 149 -4.00 -8.61 -2.39
N HIS A 150 -3.37 -8.44 -1.22
CA HIS A 150 -3.09 -9.54 -0.31
C HIS A 150 -4.34 -10.29 0.14
N TRP A 151 -5.44 -9.58 0.33
CA TRP A 151 -6.72 -10.20 0.69
C TRP A 151 -7.49 -10.65 -0.54
N TYR A 152 -7.56 -9.83 -1.59
CA TYR A 152 -8.28 -10.16 -2.82
C TYR A 152 -7.80 -11.48 -3.42
N THR A 153 -6.49 -11.61 -3.62
CA THR A 153 -5.86 -12.81 -4.16
C THR A 153 -5.71 -13.89 -3.09
N GLY A 154 -5.19 -13.55 -1.90
CA GLY A 154 -4.83 -14.55 -0.89
C GLY A 154 -6.00 -15.24 -0.19
N HIS A 155 -7.17 -14.58 -0.10
CA HIS A 155 -8.40 -15.14 0.47
C HIS A 155 -9.48 -15.40 -0.57
N GLU A 156 -9.14 -15.25 -1.85
CA GLU A 156 -10.06 -15.39 -2.98
C GLU A 156 -11.38 -14.67 -2.70
N LEU A 157 -11.35 -13.33 -2.60
CA LEU A 157 -12.53 -12.53 -2.23
C LEU A 157 -13.73 -12.70 -3.18
N THR A 158 -13.52 -13.31 -4.34
CA THR A 158 -14.56 -13.62 -5.32
C THR A 158 -15.12 -15.04 -5.22
N TYR A 159 -14.61 -15.87 -4.30
CA TYR A 159 -15.04 -17.27 -4.19
C TYR A 159 -16.57 -17.35 -4.06
N GLY A 160 -17.20 -18.24 -4.83
CA GLY A 160 -18.66 -18.39 -4.86
C GLY A 160 -19.43 -17.20 -5.46
N GLY A 161 -18.77 -16.18 -6.03
CA GLY A 161 -19.42 -14.94 -6.47
C GLY A 161 -19.77 -13.99 -5.31
N GLU A 162 -19.23 -14.23 -4.11
CA GLU A 162 -19.61 -13.58 -2.85
C GLU A 162 -18.90 -12.22 -2.62
N PHE A 163 -18.37 -11.59 -3.67
CA PHE A 163 -17.53 -10.39 -3.51
C PHE A 163 -18.25 -9.27 -2.74
N ALA A 164 -19.50 -8.97 -3.08
CA ALA A 164 -20.26 -7.91 -2.43
C ALA A 164 -20.48 -8.18 -0.93
N GLU A 165 -20.81 -9.42 -0.58
CA GLU A 165 -21.07 -9.85 0.80
C GLU A 165 -19.78 -9.84 1.63
N ARG A 166 -18.67 -10.28 1.03
CA ARG A 166 -17.35 -10.24 1.67
C ARG A 166 -16.87 -8.80 1.83
N MET A 167 -17.00 -7.96 0.80
CA MET A 167 -16.66 -6.54 0.85
C MET A 167 -17.43 -5.80 1.96
N ALA A 168 -18.73 -6.10 2.15
CA ALA A 168 -19.51 -5.51 3.22
C ALA A 168 -18.95 -5.82 4.62
N ARG A 169 -18.36 -7.01 4.82
CA ARG A 169 -17.71 -7.39 6.08
C ARG A 169 -16.38 -6.68 6.33
N LEU A 170 -15.74 -6.14 5.30
CA LEU A 170 -14.44 -5.45 5.38
C LEU A 170 -14.55 -3.98 5.79
N GLN A 171 -15.76 -3.42 5.87
CA GLN A 171 -15.99 -2.01 6.20
C GLN A 171 -15.25 -1.52 7.46
N PRO A 172 -15.17 -2.29 8.58
CA PRO A 172 -14.41 -1.84 9.75
C PRO A 172 -12.93 -1.53 9.44
N VAL A 173 -12.30 -2.23 8.49
CA VAL A 173 -10.92 -1.95 8.08
C VAL A 173 -10.88 -0.77 7.13
N PHE A 174 -11.80 -0.72 6.15
CA PHE A 174 -11.87 0.38 5.17
C PHE A 174 -12.01 1.76 5.83
N GLU A 175 -12.81 1.88 6.90
CA GLU A 175 -12.97 3.11 7.68
C GLU A 175 -11.69 3.60 8.36
N ARG A 176 -10.73 2.70 8.55
CA ARG A 176 -9.48 2.93 9.28
C ARG A 176 -8.27 3.10 8.35
N VAL A 177 -8.46 3.06 7.05
CA VAL A 177 -7.40 3.26 6.06
C VAL A 177 -6.90 4.71 6.11
N ARG A 178 -5.58 4.89 6.13
CA ARG A 178 -4.89 6.21 6.15
C ARG A 178 -3.77 6.32 5.10
N ALA A 179 -3.46 5.24 4.40
CA ALA A 179 -2.61 5.20 3.23
C ALA A 179 -3.00 4.00 2.34
N PHE A 180 -2.59 4.00 1.08
CA PHE A 180 -2.69 2.86 0.19
C PHE A 180 -1.31 2.41 -0.28
N HIS A 181 -1.17 1.10 -0.44
CA HIS A 181 -0.30 0.52 -1.45
C HIS A 181 -1.17 0.12 -2.64
N GLY A 182 -1.05 0.91 -3.69
CA GLY A 182 -1.79 0.76 -4.93
C GLY A 182 -1.24 -0.41 -5.73
N ARG A 183 -1.85 -1.58 -5.55
CA ARG A 183 -1.62 -2.78 -6.34
C ARG A 183 -2.96 -3.41 -6.68
N ILE A 184 -3.09 -3.95 -7.89
CA ILE A 184 -4.25 -4.71 -8.33
C ILE A 184 -3.80 -6.12 -8.69
N GLY A 185 -4.50 -7.10 -8.10
CA GLY A 185 -4.38 -8.52 -8.39
C GLY A 185 -5.72 -9.15 -8.71
N ASN A 186 -5.69 -10.38 -9.21
CA ASN A 186 -6.85 -11.25 -9.37
C ASN A 186 -6.66 -12.54 -8.53
N SER A 187 -7.60 -13.48 -8.57
CA SER A 187 -7.52 -14.72 -7.77
C SER A 187 -6.34 -15.63 -8.14
N GLY A 188 -5.71 -15.44 -9.30
CA GLY A 188 -4.55 -16.22 -9.74
C GLY A 188 -3.20 -15.50 -9.61
N CYS A 189 -3.17 -14.18 -9.47
CA CYS A 189 -1.94 -13.39 -9.48
C CYS A 189 -2.10 -12.10 -8.66
N LEU A 190 -1.14 -11.81 -7.78
CA LEU A 190 -1.23 -10.67 -6.86
C LEU A 190 -1.03 -9.32 -7.55
N GLN A 191 -0.31 -9.33 -8.66
CA GLN A 191 -0.02 -8.15 -9.48
C GLN A 191 -0.32 -8.48 -10.93
N THR A 192 -1.41 -7.90 -11.42
CA THR A 192 -1.87 -8.07 -12.80
C THR A 192 -1.64 -6.79 -13.59
N PRO A 193 -1.23 -6.87 -14.86
CA PRO A 193 -1.33 -5.72 -15.75
C PRO A 193 -2.78 -5.20 -15.80
N LEU A 194 -2.95 -3.90 -15.93
CA LEU A 194 -4.27 -3.25 -15.84
C LEU A 194 -5.13 -3.41 -17.11
N ASP A 195 -4.56 -3.95 -18.18
CA ASP A 195 -5.23 -4.16 -19.47
C ASP A 195 -5.92 -5.53 -19.59
N ARG A 196 -5.84 -6.38 -18.57
CA ARG A 196 -6.39 -7.74 -18.62
C ARG A 196 -7.90 -7.74 -18.34
N PRO A 197 -8.69 -8.58 -19.02
CA PRO A 197 -10.13 -8.65 -18.77
C PRO A 197 -10.44 -9.27 -17.40
N GLY A 198 -11.52 -8.82 -16.77
CA GLY A 198 -12.05 -9.39 -15.54
C GLY A 198 -12.74 -8.37 -14.63
N LEU A 199 -13.51 -8.85 -13.67
CA LEU A 199 -14.28 -8.01 -12.73
C LEU A 199 -13.41 -7.34 -11.67
N TYR A 200 -12.15 -7.76 -11.53
CA TYR A 200 -11.28 -7.33 -10.44
C TYR A 200 -11.05 -5.82 -10.46
N LEU A 201 -10.89 -5.16 -11.61
CA LEU A 201 -10.76 -3.69 -11.65
C LEU A 201 -11.95 -2.98 -11.00
N ASP A 202 -13.18 -3.42 -11.29
CA ASP A 202 -14.40 -2.84 -10.71
C ASP A 202 -14.50 -3.15 -9.21
N HIS A 203 -14.07 -4.34 -8.80
CA HIS A 203 -13.99 -4.70 -7.38
C HIS A 203 -13.00 -3.81 -6.61
N TYR A 204 -11.81 -3.54 -7.15
CA TYR A 204 -10.85 -2.61 -6.52
C TYR A 204 -11.38 -1.19 -6.50
N ARG A 205 -12.05 -0.72 -7.56
CA ARG A 205 -12.72 0.58 -7.56
C ARG A 205 -13.72 0.67 -6.40
N ALA A 206 -14.56 -0.36 -6.21
CA ALA A 206 -15.53 -0.40 -5.12
C ALA A 206 -14.84 -0.37 -3.75
N MET A 207 -13.83 -1.22 -3.52
CA MET A 207 -13.10 -1.25 -2.25
C MET A 207 -12.34 0.06 -1.96
N TRP A 208 -11.68 0.64 -2.96
CA TRP A 208 -10.95 1.91 -2.82
C TRP A 208 -11.89 3.09 -2.58
N THR A 209 -13.04 3.14 -3.24
CA THR A 209 -14.08 4.13 -2.95
C THR A 209 -14.57 4.01 -1.50
N ALA A 210 -14.81 2.79 -1.00
CA ALA A 210 -15.20 2.58 0.40
C ALA A 210 -14.12 3.03 1.39
N CYS A 211 -12.85 2.74 1.11
CA CYS A 211 -11.72 3.24 1.91
C CYS A 211 -11.62 4.78 1.89
N CYS A 212 -11.82 5.40 0.72
CA CYS A 212 -11.85 6.86 0.59
C CYS A 212 -13.00 7.48 1.38
N ALA A 213 -14.21 6.91 1.31
CA ALA A 213 -15.37 7.37 2.07
C ALA A 213 -15.11 7.27 3.59
N GLY A 214 -14.53 6.14 4.02
CA GLY A 214 -14.08 5.95 5.40
C GLY A 214 -13.08 7.00 5.86
N PHE A 215 -12.08 7.31 5.03
CA PHE A 215 -11.14 8.39 5.29
C PHE A 215 -11.84 9.76 5.40
N LEU A 216 -12.73 10.09 4.46
CA LEU A 216 -13.46 11.37 4.46
C LEU A 216 -14.35 11.57 5.69
N ARG A 217 -14.94 10.49 6.23
CA ARG A 217 -15.77 10.54 7.44
C ARG A 217 -14.97 10.73 8.74
N HIS A 218 -13.73 10.23 8.79
CA HIS A 218 -13.00 10.06 10.05
C HIS A 218 -11.61 10.70 10.08
N ALA A 219 -11.21 11.43 9.04
CA ALA A 219 -9.95 12.13 9.01
C ALA A 219 -10.09 13.56 9.50
N GLU A 220 -9.07 14.04 10.20
CA GLU A 220 -9.02 15.43 10.65
C GLU A 220 -8.96 16.40 9.46
N PRO A 221 -9.54 17.61 9.59
CA PRO A 221 -9.37 18.67 8.60
C PRO A 221 -7.89 18.89 8.24
N GLY A 222 -7.61 19.04 6.94
CA GLY A 222 -6.23 19.17 6.43
C GLY A 222 -5.48 17.85 6.21
N SER A 223 -6.02 16.70 6.64
CA SER A 223 -5.40 15.39 6.39
C SER A 223 -5.29 15.06 4.90
N ALA A 224 -4.21 14.37 4.55
CA ALA A 224 -3.97 13.81 3.23
C ALA A 224 -3.97 12.27 3.27
N LEU A 225 -4.64 11.67 2.29
CA LEU A 225 -4.65 10.23 2.05
C LEU A 225 -3.55 9.90 1.04
N SER A 226 -2.47 9.30 1.52
CA SER A 226 -1.32 8.92 0.70
C SER A 226 -1.68 7.71 -0.16
N PHE A 227 -1.48 7.80 -1.47
CA PHE A 227 -1.57 6.65 -2.36
C PHE A 227 -0.18 6.36 -2.91
N ASN A 228 0.39 5.21 -2.56
CA ASN A 228 1.72 4.78 -3.02
C ASN A 228 1.50 3.66 -4.03
N ALA A 229 1.69 3.92 -5.33
CA ALA A 229 1.77 2.81 -6.26
C ALA A 229 2.93 1.89 -5.84
N GLU A 230 2.65 0.60 -5.64
CA GLU A 230 3.63 -0.38 -5.20
C GLU A 230 3.60 -1.57 -6.15
N LEU A 231 4.32 -1.48 -7.26
CA LEU A 231 4.38 -2.54 -8.27
C LEU A 231 5.79 -3.12 -8.30
N LEU A 232 5.97 -4.34 -7.84
CA LEU A 232 7.30 -4.91 -7.63
C LEU A 232 7.81 -5.62 -8.89
N PRO A 233 9.13 -5.68 -9.13
CA PRO A 233 9.67 -6.49 -10.22
C PRO A 233 9.38 -7.96 -9.98
N MET A 234 9.50 -8.78 -11.03
CA MET A 234 9.43 -10.24 -10.86
C MET A 234 10.54 -10.76 -9.94
N ALA A 235 11.74 -10.19 -10.05
CA ALA A 235 12.90 -10.52 -9.25
C ALA A 235 13.80 -9.31 -9.01
N VAL A 236 14.63 -9.39 -7.97
CA VAL A 236 15.67 -8.41 -7.67
C VAL A 236 17.03 -9.10 -7.71
N GLY A 237 18.01 -8.48 -8.36
CA GLY A 237 19.33 -9.08 -8.60
C GLY A 237 19.36 -9.95 -9.85
N GLU A 238 20.53 -10.54 -10.14
CA GLU A 238 20.79 -11.27 -11.39
C GLU A 238 21.27 -12.71 -11.14
N GLY A 239 21.08 -13.57 -12.15
CA GLY A 239 21.61 -14.93 -12.18
C GLY A 239 21.09 -15.83 -11.05
N ALA A 240 21.95 -16.71 -10.54
CA ALA A 240 21.60 -17.69 -9.52
C ALA A 240 21.25 -17.09 -8.14
N HIS A 241 21.52 -15.79 -7.94
CA HIS A 241 21.26 -15.08 -6.70
C HIS A 241 20.05 -14.14 -6.79
N ALA A 242 19.34 -14.13 -7.92
CA ALA A 242 18.13 -13.35 -8.08
C ALA A 242 17.07 -13.79 -7.05
N MET A 243 16.59 -12.83 -6.26
CA MET A 243 15.50 -13.02 -5.32
C MET A 243 14.18 -12.81 -6.06
N TRP A 244 13.44 -13.88 -6.26
CA TRP A 244 12.12 -13.84 -6.87
C TRP A 244 11.08 -13.33 -5.87
N LEU A 245 10.35 -12.28 -6.25
CA LEU A 245 9.36 -11.66 -5.36
C LEU A 245 7.99 -12.35 -5.45
N HIS A 246 7.66 -12.93 -6.60
CA HIS A 246 6.42 -13.68 -6.84
C HIS A 246 5.12 -12.87 -6.60
N TYR A 247 5.15 -11.55 -6.80
CA TYR A 247 3.93 -10.73 -6.84
C TYR A 247 3.26 -10.82 -8.22
N GLN A 248 4.06 -10.98 -9.25
CA GLN A 248 3.63 -11.19 -10.62
C GLN A 248 4.08 -12.57 -11.12
N GLN A 249 3.41 -13.09 -12.15
CA GLN A 249 3.81 -14.35 -12.78
C GLN A 249 5.23 -14.22 -13.32
N ALA A 250 6.13 -15.10 -12.87
CA ALA A 250 7.48 -15.18 -13.40
C ALA A 250 7.43 -15.62 -14.86
N THR A 251 8.05 -14.83 -15.75
CA THR A 251 8.21 -15.14 -17.16
C THR A 251 9.70 -15.31 -17.49
N GLN A 252 9.98 -15.95 -18.63
CA GLN A 252 11.31 -15.92 -19.22
C GLN A 252 11.30 -14.94 -20.38
N ALA A 253 12.22 -13.97 -20.34
CA ALA A 253 12.40 -13.01 -21.41
C ALA A 253 13.32 -13.56 -22.50
N ALA A 254 13.01 -13.30 -23.76
CA ALA A 254 14.01 -13.44 -24.81
C ALA A 254 15.14 -12.41 -24.59
N PRO A 255 16.40 -12.67 -24.98
CA PRO A 255 17.50 -11.71 -24.80
C PRO A 255 17.26 -10.34 -25.44
N THR A 256 16.39 -10.28 -26.45
CA THR A 256 16.02 -9.05 -27.18
C THR A 256 14.72 -8.42 -26.68
N ASP A 257 14.09 -8.97 -25.63
CA ASP A 257 12.86 -8.42 -25.08
C ASP A 257 13.17 -7.08 -24.38
N PRO A 258 12.67 -5.95 -24.91
CA PRO A 258 12.94 -4.64 -24.35
C PRO A 258 12.37 -4.48 -22.93
N TRP A 259 11.41 -5.32 -22.52
CA TRP A 259 10.80 -5.33 -21.19
C TRP A 259 11.47 -6.30 -20.22
N GLN A 260 12.46 -7.08 -20.66
CA GLN A 260 13.17 -8.07 -19.85
C GLN A 260 12.22 -9.01 -19.08
N GLY A 261 11.09 -9.37 -19.71
CA GLY A 261 10.08 -10.27 -19.16
C GLY A 261 9.03 -9.59 -18.28
N GLU A 262 9.19 -8.31 -17.94
CA GLU A 262 8.14 -7.55 -17.27
C GLU A 262 6.89 -7.51 -18.16
N PRO A 263 5.73 -7.96 -17.68
CA PRO A 263 4.53 -8.07 -18.51
C PRO A 263 3.83 -6.72 -18.73
N CYS A 264 4.25 -5.65 -18.05
CA CYS A 264 3.78 -4.30 -18.22
C CYS A 264 4.84 -3.26 -17.80
N ASP A 265 4.65 -2.02 -18.22
CA ASP A 265 5.42 -0.88 -17.71
C ASP A 265 4.90 -0.49 -16.33
N ARG A 266 5.58 -0.93 -15.26
CA ARG A 266 5.19 -0.64 -13.87
C ARG A 266 5.07 0.85 -13.57
N PHE A 267 5.85 1.72 -14.21
CA PHE A 267 5.71 3.16 -14.04
C PHE A 267 4.47 3.70 -14.77
N ALA A 268 4.14 3.16 -15.94
CA ALA A 268 2.92 3.54 -16.64
C ALA A 268 1.66 3.07 -15.90
N ASP A 269 1.70 1.86 -15.36
CA ASP A 269 0.63 1.32 -14.53
C ASP A 269 0.47 2.13 -13.23
N ALA A 270 1.56 2.60 -12.61
CA ALA A 270 1.48 3.50 -11.45
C ALA A 270 0.69 4.79 -11.74
N GLU A 271 0.90 5.41 -12.91
CA GLU A 271 0.13 6.58 -13.34
C GLU A 271 -1.34 6.26 -13.61
N ALA A 272 -1.62 5.09 -14.19
CA ALA A 272 -2.99 4.64 -14.41
C ALA A 272 -3.71 4.33 -13.08
N LEU A 273 -3.02 3.70 -12.12
CA LEU A 273 -3.54 3.48 -10.77
C LEU A 273 -3.84 4.80 -10.06
N TRP A 274 -2.97 5.81 -10.21
CA TRP A 274 -3.23 7.16 -9.70
C TRP A 274 -4.53 7.74 -10.27
N ALA A 275 -4.76 7.65 -11.59
CA ALA A 275 -6.01 8.11 -12.19
C ALA A 275 -7.24 7.35 -11.66
N ILE A 276 -7.11 6.04 -11.40
CA ILE A 276 -8.18 5.22 -10.81
C ILE A 276 -8.53 5.68 -9.40
N ILE A 277 -7.54 5.86 -8.51
CA ILE A 277 -7.81 6.29 -7.13
C ILE A 277 -8.35 7.73 -7.08
N CYS A 278 -7.93 8.62 -7.99
CA CYS A 278 -8.52 9.95 -8.12
C CYS A 278 -10.03 9.86 -8.41
N ALA A 279 -10.44 9.00 -9.34
CA ALA A 279 -11.85 8.78 -9.66
C ALA A 279 -12.63 8.21 -8.45
N CYS A 280 -12.06 7.23 -7.74
CA CYS A 280 -12.64 6.67 -6.51
C CYS A 280 -12.79 7.72 -5.41
N PHE A 281 -11.78 8.56 -5.21
CA PHE A 281 -11.80 9.63 -4.21
C PHE A 281 -12.85 10.69 -4.56
N HIS A 282 -12.95 11.10 -5.83
CA HIS A 282 -14.01 12.02 -6.28
C HIS A 282 -15.41 11.45 -6.08
N GLN A 283 -15.62 10.17 -6.42
CA GLN A 283 -16.89 9.50 -6.16
C GLN A 283 -17.24 9.52 -4.67
N ALA A 284 -16.29 9.16 -3.80
CA ALA A 284 -16.50 9.19 -2.36
C ALA A 284 -16.81 10.60 -1.82
N CYS A 285 -16.18 11.65 -2.36
CA CYS A 285 -16.53 13.04 -2.03
C CYS A 285 -17.97 13.39 -2.43
N HIS A 286 -18.42 12.95 -3.60
CA HIS A 286 -19.80 13.16 -4.04
C HIS A 286 -20.80 12.42 -3.14
N ASP A 287 -20.55 11.14 -2.86
CA ASP A 287 -21.46 10.31 -2.06
C ASP A 287 -21.61 10.87 -0.63
N THR A 288 -20.50 11.21 0.02
CA THR A 288 -20.50 11.76 1.39
C THR A 288 -21.17 13.13 1.49
N ALA A 289 -21.12 13.95 0.44
CA ALA A 289 -21.84 15.22 0.39
C ALA A 289 -23.37 15.04 0.25
N THR A 290 -23.82 13.94 -0.36
CA THR A 290 -25.26 13.63 -0.51
C THR A 290 -25.88 12.93 0.70
N GLU A 291 -25.08 12.29 1.55
CA GLU A 291 -25.52 11.63 2.78
C GLU A 291 -25.78 12.60 3.94
N THR A 292 -25.34 13.86 3.84
CA THR A 292 -25.62 14.88 4.87
C THR A 292 -27.06 15.38 4.69
N PRO A 293 -27.99 15.15 5.65
CA PRO A 293 -29.34 15.69 5.52
C PRO A 293 -29.27 17.21 5.53
N THR A 294 -29.91 17.85 4.55
CA THR A 294 -30.20 19.28 4.60
C THR A 294 -30.93 19.57 5.92
N PRO A 295 -30.49 20.57 6.72
CA PRO A 295 -31.05 20.84 8.04
C PRO A 295 -32.54 21.19 8.03
#